data_AF-A0A6I6CN13-F1
#
_entry.id   AF-A0A6I6CN13-F1
#
_cell.length_a   1.000
_cell.length_b   1.000
_cell.length_c   1.000
_cell.angle_alpha   90.00
_cell.angle_beta   90.00
_cell.angle_gamma   90.00
#
_symmetry.space_group_name_H-M   'P 1'
#
loop_
_entity.id
_entity.type
_entity.pdbx_description
1 polymer ?
#
loop_
_entity_poly.entity_id
_entity_poly.type
_entity_poly.pdbx_seq_one_letter_code
_entity_poly.pdbx_strand_id
1 'polypeptide(L)'
;MFSSIINLFNGLYKNSSTKESEEKLTLLSPQANLQFDETQVQSVLSDFEELEFKDNKCFDKIADDYEKKGESALFNYVILNKRKEIIDILDRNLPLLEEQEEFRKKYGQYVLQIDKGMSYGKELQDGLRSFEDRAEKVLSDFERLNFDFKDNKCEDSSDFVNYNNGWPADPFDKIANYYREDDIFLFNYVVLSKRKEIMGILDKKLTSKDQEELKENFKKRLGRYLIRIGEGMSDGQEFLKTGSAIAFFDGCYVPFPYANRLLNHYDHLNINITKPEQSLETSRLFTEKTKRMEEEKSEVKRAKIYSNGERIVTIEKNEKQQRNYSFTKFAICDIEISWGAKDESGKDLNCTVVLNINLGQVSIKKSTIDGKDVEPKKILELAKQNEAVLIKGKALHEVLAAHFIKQTPCEEKKDMQSHENIVVPGSGAPRSINEEITVEHPFGKAANKDNHREM
;
A
#
# COMPACT_ATOMS: atom_id res chain seq x y z
N MET A 1 -11.08 46.26 3.29
CA MET A 1 -11.38 44.82 3.11
C MET A 1 -10.54 43.97 4.08
N PHE A 2 -10.66 44.21 5.38
CA PHE A 2 -9.96 43.44 6.43
C PHE A 2 -10.89 43.23 7.64
N SER A 3 -12.13 42.79 7.37
CA SER A 3 -13.12 42.54 8.44
C SER A 3 -13.79 41.17 8.35
N SER A 4 -13.44 40.33 7.37
CA SER A 4 -14.13 39.06 7.11
C SER A 4 -13.41 37.81 7.61
N ILE A 5 -12.16 37.91 8.11
CA ILE A 5 -11.41 36.75 8.64
C ILE A 5 -11.52 36.64 10.17
N ILE A 6 -11.72 37.75 10.89
CA ILE A 6 -11.84 37.75 12.35
C ILE A 6 -13.20 37.18 12.83
N ASN A 7 -14.23 37.17 11.97
CA ASN A 7 -15.54 36.61 12.32
C ASN A 7 -15.64 35.08 12.18
N LEU A 8 -14.69 34.39 11.54
CA LEU A 8 -14.69 32.92 11.50
C LEU A 8 -14.12 32.30 12.80
N PHE A 9 -13.19 32.98 13.47
CA PHE A 9 -12.59 32.48 14.71
C PHE A 9 -13.45 32.75 15.96
N ASN A 10 -14.20 33.86 16.00
CA ASN A 10 -15.08 34.17 17.13
C ASN A 10 -16.40 33.37 17.14
N GLY A 11 -16.80 32.78 16.01
CA GLY A 11 -18.01 31.97 15.90
C GLY A 11 -17.91 30.57 16.49
N LEU A 12 -16.70 30.08 16.78
CA LEU A 12 -16.47 28.75 17.36
C LEU A 12 -16.36 28.76 18.90
N TYR A 13 -16.33 29.94 19.54
CA TYR A 13 -16.04 30.05 20.98
C TYR A 13 -17.17 30.59 21.85
N LYS A 14 -18.39 30.79 21.31
CA LYS A 14 -19.55 31.14 22.14
C LYS A 14 -20.77 30.29 21.81
N ASN A 15 -21.23 29.59 22.84
CA ASN A 15 -22.42 28.75 22.97
C ASN A 15 -22.28 27.28 22.52
N SER A 16 -21.79 26.44 23.44
CA SER A 16 -22.63 25.38 24.01
C SER A 16 -21.92 24.73 25.19
N SER A 17 -22.16 25.31 26.36
CA SER A 17 -22.23 24.56 27.60
C SER A 17 -23.37 23.56 27.45
N THR A 18 -23.06 22.33 27.06
CA THR A 18 -23.87 21.15 27.29
C THR A 18 -22.92 19.98 27.42
N LYS A 19 -22.93 19.34 28.59
CA LYS A 19 -22.20 18.11 28.96
C LYS A 19 -22.50 16.89 28.05
N GLU A 20 -23.16 17.07 26.90
CA GLU A 20 -23.52 16.02 25.95
C GLU A 20 -22.60 15.98 24.70
N SER A 21 -21.68 16.93 24.53
CA SER A 21 -20.74 16.94 23.38
C SER A 21 -19.42 16.22 23.65
N GLU A 22 -19.05 15.97 24.90
CA GLU A 22 -17.83 15.22 25.25
C GLU A 22 -18.01 13.69 25.13
N GLU A 23 -19.23 13.16 25.20
CA GLU A 23 -19.49 11.71 25.12
C GLU A 23 -19.76 11.17 23.70
N LYS A 24 -19.82 12.02 22.66
CA LYS A 24 -20.12 11.59 21.28
C LYS A 24 -18.99 11.74 20.27
N LEU A 25 -17.82 12.22 20.67
CA LEU A 25 -16.63 12.33 19.81
C LEU A 25 -15.68 11.12 19.88
N THR A 26 -16.02 10.08 20.64
CA THR A 26 -15.31 8.80 20.72
C THR A 26 -15.64 7.83 19.58
N LEU A 27 -16.37 8.27 18.55
CA LEU A 27 -16.69 7.46 17.38
C LEU A 27 -15.75 7.78 16.21
N LEU A 28 -14.85 6.83 15.96
CA LEU A 28 -14.27 6.50 14.65
C LEU A 28 -13.23 7.50 14.10
N SER A 29 -12.08 7.56 14.77
CA SER A 29 -10.81 7.85 14.10
C SER A 29 -9.82 6.70 14.37
N PRO A 30 -8.79 6.50 13.55
CA PRO A 30 -7.71 5.55 13.81
C PRO A 30 -6.97 5.75 15.14
N GLN A 31 -7.28 6.81 15.90
CA GLN A 31 -6.52 7.30 17.05
C GLN A 31 -6.68 6.44 18.31
N ALA A 32 -7.70 5.58 18.41
CA ALA A 32 -8.09 5.00 19.71
C ALA A 32 -7.19 3.87 20.26
N ASN A 33 -6.23 3.30 19.53
CA ASN A 33 -5.56 2.05 19.97
C ASN A 33 -4.01 2.01 19.90
N LEU A 34 -3.32 3.13 19.65
CA LEU A 34 -1.86 3.19 19.80
C LEU A 34 -1.48 3.55 21.25
N GLN A 35 -1.60 2.63 22.21
CA GLN A 35 -0.99 2.88 23.51
C GLN A 35 0.53 2.71 23.41
N PHE A 36 1.21 3.82 23.09
CA PHE A 36 2.58 4.03 23.55
C PHE A 36 2.58 3.94 25.07
N ASP A 37 3.66 3.41 25.65
CA ASP A 37 3.71 3.35 27.10
C ASP A 37 3.69 4.77 27.68
N GLU A 38 3.11 4.94 28.87
CA GLU A 38 2.93 6.27 29.45
C GLU A 38 4.26 6.98 29.68
N THR A 39 5.36 6.25 29.87
CA THR A 39 6.72 6.79 29.98
C THR A 39 7.21 7.38 28.66
N GLN A 40 6.93 6.75 27.51
CA GLN A 40 7.24 7.29 26.17
C GLN A 40 6.41 8.53 25.86
N VAL A 41 5.11 8.48 26.19
CA VAL A 41 4.21 9.63 26.06
C VAL A 41 4.70 10.78 26.93
N GLN A 42 5.06 10.48 28.18
CA GLN A 42 5.58 11.47 29.11
C GLN A 42 6.93 12.03 28.65
N SER A 43 7.80 11.24 28.03
CA SER A 43 9.05 11.73 27.45
C SER A 43 8.80 12.81 26.39
N VAL A 44 7.83 12.59 25.50
CA VAL A 44 7.48 13.60 24.48
C VAL A 44 6.89 14.84 25.11
N LEU A 45 6.01 14.68 26.11
CA LEU A 45 5.46 15.80 26.87
C LEU A 45 6.54 16.57 27.63
N SER A 46 7.53 15.88 28.19
CA SER A 46 8.68 16.49 28.86
C SER A 46 9.54 17.27 27.88
N ASP A 47 9.71 16.83 26.63
CA ASP A 47 10.39 17.65 25.62
C ASP A 47 9.65 18.98 25.37
N PHE A 48 8.30 18.98 25.38
CA PHE A 48 7.52 20.22 25.34
C PHE A 48 7.68 21.09 26.60
N GLU A 49 7.93 20.47 27.77
CA GLU A 49 8.14 21.17 29.04
C GLU A 49 9.55 21.76 29.19
N GLU A 50 10.57 21.04 28.72
CA GLU A 50 11.99 21.37 28.88
C GLU A 50 12.51 22.37 27.84
N LEU A 51 11.74 22.63 26.78
CA LEU A 51 12.15 23.58 25.76
C LEU A 51 12.20 25.01 26.31
N GLU A 52 13.39 25.60 26.24
CA GLU A 52 13.55 27.04 26.33
C GLU A 52 12.83 27.67 25.14
N PHE A 53 11.62 28.19 25.37
CA PHE A 53 10.83 28.94 24.39
C PHE A 53 11.50 30.29 24.08
N LYS A 54 12.63 30.23 23.36
CA LYS A 54 13.40 31.39 22.91
C LYS A 54 13.04 31.81 21.48
N ASP A 55 12.33 30.96 20.73
CA ASP A 55 11.77 31.30 19.42
C ASP A 55 10.50 30.51 19.08
N ASN A 56 9.72 31.04 18.13
CA ASN A 56 8.52 30.44 17.56
C ASN A 56 8.79 29.17 16.71
N LYS A 57 10.03 28.71 16.58
CA LYS A 57 10.43 27.48 15.86
C LYS A 57 10.56 26.27 16.78
N CYS A 58 10.25 26.43 18.07
CA CYS A 58 10.27 25.38 19.07
C CYS A 58 9.49 24.12 18.62
N PHE A 59 8.26 24.28 18.15
CA PHE A 59 7.44 23.16 17.65
C PHE A 59 8.11 22.40 16.50
N ASP A 60 8.60 23.14 15.49
CA ASP A 60 9.25 22.57 14.32
C ASP A 60 10.52 21.81 14.72
N LYS A 61 11.27 22.29 15.72
CA LYS A 61 12.46 21.61 16.25
C LYS A 61 12.14 20.28 16.89
N ILE A 62 11.07 20.18 17.68
CA ILE A 62 10.66 18.90 18.29
C ILE A 62 10.19 17.95 17.20
N ALA A 63 9.32 18.42 16.30
CA ALA A 63 8.81 17.61 15.21
C ALA A 63 9.95 17.05 14.35
N ASP A 64 10.90 17.90 13.96
CA ASP A 64 12.10 17.51 13.22
C ASP A 64 12.99 16.52 13.99
N ASP A 65 13.10 16.66 15.32
CA ASP A 65 13.92 15.78 16.15
C ASP A 65 13.31 14.38 16.25
N TYR A 66 12.00 14.29 16.50
CA TYR A 66 11.28 13.02 16.47
C TYR A 66 11.26 12.39 15.08
N GLU A 67 11.20 13.19 14.02
CA GLU A 67 11.34 12.70 12.64
C GLU A 67 12.74 12.12 12.39
N LYS A 68 13.81 12.82 12.77
CA LYS A 68 15.19 12.33 12.64
C LYS A 68 15.47 11.08 13.47
N LYS A 69 14.80 10.95 14.63
CA LYS A 69 14.88 9.76 15.49
C LYS A 69 14.09 8.57 14.93
N GLY A 70 13.27 8.77 13.89
CA GLY A 70 12.35 7.75 13.38
C GLY A 70 11.17 7.48 14.32
N GLU A 71 10.86 8.43 15.19
CA GLU A 71 9.82 8.38 16.22
C GLU A 71 8.61 9.26 15.87
N SER A 72 8.45 9.67 14.60
CA SER A 72 7.32 10.47 14.10
C SER A 72 5.96 9.89 14.49
N ALA A 73 5.85 8.56 14.54
CA ALA A 73 4.63 7.86 14.95
C ALA A 73 4.24 8.13 16.42
N LEU A 74 5.22 8.13 17.33
CA LEU A 74 5.04 8.46 18.75
C LEU A 74 4.67 9.94 18.88
N PHE A 75 5.41 10.81 18.19
CA PHE A 75 5.14 12.24 18.20
C PHE A 75 3.71 12.54 17.69
N ASN A 76 3.33 12.03 16.52
CA ASN A 76 1.98 12.19 15.95
C ASN A 76 0.89 11.70 16.90
N TYR A 77 1.11 10.56 17.57
CA TYR A 77 0.16 10.07 18.56
C TYR A 77 -0.01 11.02 19.74
N VAL A 78 1.09 11.52 20.31
CA VAL A 78 1.04 12.46 21.44
C VAL A 78 0.39 13.77 21.02
N ILE A 79 0.74 14.30 19.84
CA ILE A 79 0.12 15.51 19.28
C ILE A 79 -1.41 15.35 19.20
N LEU A 80 -1.91 14.24 18.68
CA LEU A 80 -3.35 14.04 18.49
C LEU A 80 -4.09 13.76 19.79
N ASN A 81 -3.51 12.94 20.68
CA ASN A 81 -4.22 12.41 21.86
C ASN A 81 -3.98 13.23 23.14
N LYS A 82 -2.88 13.98 23.23
CA LYS A 82 -2.53 14.81 24.39
C LYS A 82 -2.66 16.30 24.11
N ARG A 83 -3.56 16.68 23.19
CA ARG A 83 -3.78 18.07 22.76
C ARG A 83 -3.99 19.05 23.91
N LYS A 84 -4.81 18.69 24.88
CA LYS A 84 -5.08 19.55 26.04
C LYS A 84 -3.81 19.74 26.88
N GLU A 85 -3.11 18.65 27.18
CA GLU A 85 -1.86 18.68 27.96
C GLU A 85 -0.77 19.53 27.27
N ILE A 86 -0.62 19.41 25.95
CA ILE A 86 0.32 20.23 25.17
C ILE A 86 -0.06 21.72 25.20
N ILE A 87 -1.35 22.05 25.06
CA ILE A 87 -1.83 23.44 25.16
C ILE A 87 -1.64 23.97 26.59
N ASP A 88 -1.86 23.16 27.62
CA ASP A 88 -1.66 23.55 29.02
C ASP A 88 -0.17 23.75 29.34
N ILE A 89 0.74 22.97 28.74
CA ILE A 89 2.19 23.20 28.80
C ILE A 89 2.56 24.52 28.13
N LEU A 90 2.00 24.79 26.95
CA LEU A 90 2.20 26.04 26.21
C LEU A 90 1.80 27.28 27.03
N ASP A 91 0.58 27.27 27.55
CA ASP A 91 -0.01 28.41 28.25
C ASP A 91 0.77 28.74 29.54
N ARG A 92 1.43 27.75 30.14
CA ARG A 92 2.32 27.93 31.30
C ARG A 92 3.69 28.49 30.91
N ASN A 93 4.25 28.05 29.78
CA ASN A 93 5.65 28.29 29.45
C ASN A 93 5.87 29.51 28.52
N LEU A 94 4.85 29.95 27.79
CA LEU A 94 4.92 31.16 26.96
C LEU A 94 4.29 32.37 27.64
N PRO A 95 5.06 33.43 27.95
CA PRO A 95 4.58 34.58 28.70
C PRO A 95 3.76 35.57 27.85
N LEU A 96 3.91 35.56 26.53
CA LEU A 96 3.28 36.52 25.62
C LEU A 96 2.16 35.88 24.79
N LEU A 97 1.03 36.59 24.69
CA LEU A 97 -0.15 36.13 23.93
C LEU A 97 0.16 35.89 22.44
N GLU A 98 1.00 36.73 21.83
CA GLU A 98 1.38 36.63 20.42
C GLU A 98 2.17 35.33 20.12
N GLU A 99 3.07 34.94 21.03
CA GLU A 99 3.85 33.70 20.91
C GLU A 99 2.95 32.47 21.09
N GLN A 100 1.99 32.53 22.03
CA GLN A 100 0.99 31.48 22.22
C GLN A 100 0.11 31.31 20.97
N GLU A 101 -0.33 32.40 20.34
CA GLU A 101 -1.13 32.35 19.11
C GLU A 101 -0.36 31.77 17.93
N GLU A 102 0.92 32.13 17.77
CA GLU A 102 1.76 31.60 16.70
C GLU A 102 2.00 30.09 16.86
N PHE A 103 2.30 29.62 18.08
CA PHE A 103 2.41 28.19 18.33
C PHE A 103 1.09 27.47 18.06
N ARG A 104 -0.05 27.96 18.56
CA ARG A 104 -1.37 27.35 18.31
C ARG A 104 -1.67 27.26 16.82
N LYS A 105 -1.25 28.26 16.03
CA LYS A 105 -1.36 28.24 14.58
C LYS A 105 -0.51 27.14 13.95
N LYS A 106 0.76 27.00 14.34
CA LYS A 106 1.66 25.94 13.82
C LYS A 106 1.21 24.54 14.25
N TYR A 107 0.89 24.36 15.53
CA TYR A 107 0.30 23.15 16.07
C TYR A 107 -1.00 22.79 15.31
N GLY A 108 -1.88 23.77 15.08
CA GLY A 108 -3.09 23.57 14.29
C GLY A 108 -2.81 23.20 12.82
N GLN A 109 -1.79 23.80 12.20
CA GLN A 109 -1.33 23.42 10.86
C GLN A 109 -0.78 22.00 10.80
N TYR A 110 -0.02 21.59 11.82
CA TYR A 110 0.53 20.24 11.91
C TYR A 110 -0.57 19.21 12.16
N VAL A 111 -1.51 19.47 13.07
CA VAL A 111 -2.71 18.64 13.25
C VAL A 111 -3.49 18.53 11.95
N LEU A 112 -3.68 19.63 11.20
CA LEU A 112 -4.31 19.59 9.88
C LEU A 112 -3.53 18.74 8.86
N GLN A 113 -2.20 18.68 8.94
CA GLN A 113 -1.39 17.80 8.08
C GLN A 113 -1.57 16.33 8.46
N ILE A 114 -1.57 16.00 9.76
CA ILE A 114 -1.85 14.64 10.22
C ILE A 114 -3.30 14.25 9.86
N ASP A 115 -4.27 15.15 10.07
CA ASP A 115 -5.68 14.94 9.72
C ASP A 115 -5.89 14.75 8.22
N LYS A 116 -5.13 15.44 7.37
CA LYS A 116 -5.10 15.17 5.92
C LYS A 116 -4.54 13.78 5.61
N GLY A 117 -3.45 13.39 6.26
CA GLY A 117 -2.94 12.01 6.21
C GLY A 117 -4.01 10.98 6.63
N MET A 118 -4.82 11.31 7.64
CA MET A 118 -5.89 10.43 8.13
C MET A 118 -7.17 10.47 7.30
N SER A 119 -7.50 11.58 6.63
CA SER A 119 -8.62 11.65 5.68
C SER A 119 -8.39 10.69 4.51
N TYR A 120 -7.13 10.50 4.11
CA TYR A 120 -6.76 9.46 3.16
C TYR A 120 -7.06 8.06 3.66
N GLY A 121 -6.95 7.78 4.97
CA GLY A 121 -7.36 6.49 5.54
C GLY A 121 -8.84 6.18 5.31
N LYS A 122 -9.72 7.20 5.32
CA LYS A 122 -11.14 7.04 5.00
C LYS A 122 -11.40 6.94 3.50
N GLU A 123 -10.78 7.81 2.69
CA GLU A 123 -10.87 7.74 1.22
C GLU A 123 -10.37 6.40 0.68
N LEU A 124 -9.35 5.84 1.31
CA LEU A 124 -8.82 4.51 1.06
C LEU A 124 -9.80 3.41 1.42
N GLN A 125 -10.40 3.46 2.63
CA GLN A 125 -11.42 2.48 3.02
C GLN A 125 -12.56 2.48 2.01
N ASP A 126 -12.98 3.66 1.55
CA ASP A 126 -14.00 3.81 0.51
C ASP A 126 -13.50 3.28 -0.85
N GLY A 127 -12.25 3.56 -1.22
CA GLY A 127 -11.62 3.04 -2.44
C GLY A 127 -11.44 1.52 -2.47
N LEU A 128 -11.27 0.90 -1.30
CA LEU A 128 -11.17 -0.55 -1.13
C LEU A 128 -12.49 -1.22 -0.76
N ARG A 129 -13.62 -0.50 -0.82
CA ARG A 129 -14.93 -1.07 -0.44
C ARG A 129 -15.33 -2.30 -1.26
N SER A 130 -14.77 -2.47 -2.46
CA SER A 130 -14.96 -3.68 -3.28
C SER A 130 -14.51 -4.99 -2.60
N PHE A 131 -13.74 -4.92 -1.50
CA PHE A 131 -13.27 -6.07 -0.74
C PHE A 131 -14.18 -6.43 0.46
N GLU A 132 -15.26 -5.69 0.70
CA GLU A 132 -16.14 -5.85 1.86
C GLU A 132 -16.74 -7.26 1.96
N ASP A 133 -17.15 -7.83 0.83
CA ASP A 133 -17.74 -9.17 0.73
C ASP A 133 -16.77 -10.29 1.12
N ARG A 134 -15.46 -10.05 0.97
CA ARG A 134 -14.38 -10.99 1.30
C ARG A 134 -13.78 -10.74 2.69
N ALA A 135 -14.23 -9.72 3.41
CA ALA A 135 -13.69 -9.35 4.72
C ALA A 135 -13.76 -10.49 5.74
N GLU A 136 -14.83 -11.29 5.68
CA GLU A 136 -15.06 -12.42 6.58
C GLU A 136 -13.98 -13.50 6.47
N LYS A 137 -13.37 -13.66 5.28
CA LYS A 137 -12.23 -14.58 5.08
C LYS A 137 -11.09 -14.23 6.03
N VAL A 138 -10.72 -12.96 6.09
CA VAL A 138 -9.62 -12.46 6.93
C VAL A 138 -10.00 -12.53 8.41
N LEU A 139 -11.23 -12.16 8.77
CA LEU A 139 -11.70 -12.24 10.16
C LEU A 139 -11.69 -13.70 10.66
N SER A 140 -12.15 -14.65 9.83
CA SER A 140 -12.06 -16.08 10.13
C SER A 140 -10.61 -16.54 10.35
N ASP A 141 -9.64 -16.00 9.62
CA ASP A 141 -8.23 -16.31 9.85
C ASP A 141 -7.73 -15.75 11.19
N PHE A 142 -8.16 -14.54 11.59
CA PHE A 142 -7.93 -14.05 12.95
C PHE A 142 -8.55 -14.97 14.03
N GLU A 143 -9.75 -15.52 13.77
CA GLU A 143 -10.39 -16.50 14.64
C GLU A 143 -9.69 -17.86 14.65
N ARG A 144 -8.90 -18.20 13.63
CA ARG A 144 -8.13 -19.45 13.57
C ARG A 144 -6.68 -19.30 14.04
N LEU A 145 -6.15 -18.08 14.10
CA LEU A 145 -4.80 -17.81 14.58
C LEU A 145 -4.53 -18.48 15.92
N ASN A 146 -3.47 -19.29 15.97
CA ASN A 146 -2.93 -19.78 17.21
C ASN A 146 -2.03 -18.72 17.82
N PHE A 147 -2.31 -18.35 19.06
CA PHE A 147 -1.65 -17.27 19.79
C PHE A 147 -0.50 -17.79 20.69
N ASP A 148 -0.06 -19.03 20.49
CA ASP A 148 1.01 -19.64 21.29
C ASP A 148 2.40 -19.17 20.84
N PHE A 149 3.17 -18.57 21.76
CA PHE A 149 4.46 -17.91 21.47
C PHE A 149 5.58 -18.84 20.97
N LYS A 150 5.45 -20.15 21.19
CA LYS A 150 6.54 -21.12 20.92
C LYS A 150 6.68 -21.49 19.44
N ASP A 151 5.61 -21.33 18.65
CA ASP A 151 5.54 -21.82 17.27
C ASP A 151 5.59 -20.70 16.23
N ASN A 152 5.65 -19.44 16.67
CA ASN A 152 5.71 -18.32 15.76
C ASN A 152 7.17 -17.85 15.68
N LYS A 153 7.97 -18.42 14.78
CA LYS A 153 9.27 -17.85 14.40
C LYS A 153 9.11 -17.13 13.08
N CYS A 154 9.61 -15.91 12.97
CA CYS A 154 9.79 -15.31 11.65
C CYS A 154 11.13 -15.81 11.10
N GLU A 155 11.08 -16.68 10.09
CA GLU A 155 12.29 -17.27 9.51
C GLU A 155 12.93 -16.38 8.44
N ASP A 156 12.26 -15.30 8.02
CA ASP A 156 12.75 -14.42 6.96
C ASP A 156 13.40 -13.14 7.52
N SER A 157 14.74 -13.15 7.58
CA SER A 157 15.55 -11.96 7.93
C SER A 157 15.51 -10.84 6.87
N SER A 158 14.90 -11.09 5.71
CA SER A 158 14.68 -10.10 4.66
C SER A 158 13.28 -9.51 4.69
N ASP A 159 12.43 -9.88 5.65
CA ASP A 159 11.11 -9.27 5.79
C ASP A 159 11.24 -7.84 6.32
N PHE A 160 11.07 -6.91 5.40
CA PHE A 160 11.30 -5.49 5.56
C PHE A 160 10.25 -4.79 6.46
N VAL A 161 9.11 -5.44 6.72
CA VAL A 161 8.06 -4.95 7.64
C VAL A 161 7.95 -5.84 8.88
N ASN A 162 8.71 -6.94 8.93
CA ASN A 162 8.82 -7.75 10.10
C ASN A 162 9.53 -6.99 11.22
N TYR A 163 8.74 -6.61 12.21
CA TYR A 163 9.26 -5.99 13.42
C TYR A 163 9.95 -6.99 14.38
N ASN A 164 10.12 -8.25 13.97
CA ASN A 164 10.73 -9.34 14.74
C ASN A 164 12.02 -9.84 14.09
N ASN A 165 12.86 -9.00 13.47
CA ASN A 165 14.17 -9.40 12.93
C ASN A 165 14.95 -10.33 13.89
N GLY A 166 14.89 -11.64 13.69
CA GLY A 166 15.52 -12.68 14.54
C GLY A 166 14.77 -13.10 15.81
N TRP A 167 13.55 -12.59 16.05
CA TRP A 167 12.71 -12.89 17.23
C TRP A 167 11.47 -13.72 16.82
N PRO A 168 10.79 -14.37 17.79
CA PRO A 168 9.51 -15.01 17.52
C PRO A 168 8.53 -14.04 16.85
N ALA A 169 7.88 -14.47 15.76
CA ALA A 169 6.84 -13.70 15.07
C ALA A 169 5.65 -13.45 16.01
N ASP A 170 5.15 -12.21 16.02
CA ASP A 170 3.85 -11.94 16.62
C ASP A 170 2.75 -12.63 15.78
N PRO A 171 1.66 -13.14 16.39
CA PRO A 171 0.52 -13.67 15.65
C PRO A 171 -0.03 -12.70 14.58
N PHE A 172 0.03 -11.38 14.83
CA PHE A 172 -0.30 -10.36 13.84
C PHE A 172 0.61 -10.42 12.61
N ASP A 173 1.91 -10.50 12.82
CA ASP A 173 2.89 -10.50 11.73
C ASP A 173 2.74 -11.76 10.86
N LYS A 174 2.38 -12.91 11.47
CA LYS A 174 2.09 -14.15 10.74
C LYS A 174 0.93 -14.00 9.76
N ILE A 175 -0.19 -13.40 10.20
CA ILE A 175 -1.34 -13.20 9.31
C ILE A 175 -1.07 -12.10 8.28
N ALA A 176 -0.40 -11.01 8.66
CA ALA A 176 -0.02 -9.95 7.74
C ALA A 176 0.89 -10.48 6.61
N ASN A 177 1.87 -11.32 6.95
CA ASN A 177 2.78 -11.92 5.96
C ASN A 177 2.08 -12.92 5.04
N TYR A 178 1.14 -13.72 5.55
CA TYR A 178 0.32 -14.56 4.70
C TYR A 178 -0.43 -13.72 3.65
N TYR A 179 -1.10 -12.66 4.08
CA TYR A 179 -1.87 -11.81 3.18
C TYR A 179 -1.01 -10.92 2.27
N ARG A 180 0.25 -10.63 2.63
CA ARG A 180 1.18 -9.94 1.74
C ARG A 180 1.42 -10.72 0.43
N GLU A 181 1.45 -12.04 0.51
CA GLU A 181 1.62 -12.89 -0.67
C GLU A 181 0.28 -13.31 -1.30
N ASP A 182 -0.81 -13.39 -0.53
CA ASP A 182 -2.16 -13.72 -1.02
C ASP A 182 -2.88 -12.48 -1.60
N ASP A 183 -3.40 -11.60 -0.73
CA ASP A 183 -4.18 -10.42 -1.11
C ASP A 183 -3.99 -9.28 -0.11
N ILE A 184 -2.94 -8.49 -0.34
CA ILE A 184 -2.53 -7.42 0.59
C ILE A 184 -3.56 -6.28 0.65
N PHE A 185 -4.31 -6.04 -0.42
CA PHE A 185 -5.33 -5.00 -0.45
C PHE A 185 -6.58 -5.39 0.35
N LEU A 186 -7.00 -6.65 0.25
CA LEU A 186 -8.04 -7.21 1.13
C LEU A 186 -7.64 -7.10 2.60
N PHE A 187 -6.41 -7.50 2.94
CA PHE A 187 -5.94 -7.42 4.32
C PHE A 187 -5.91 -5.99 4.83
N ASN A 188 -5.35 -5.05 4.04
CA ASN A 188 -5.35 -3.63 4.36
C ASN A 188 -6.77 -3.11 4.61
N TYR A 189 -7.73 -3.45 3.74
CA TYR A 189 -9.13 -3.09 3.94
C TYR A 189 -9.67 -3.61 5.29
N VAL A 190 -9.46 -4.89 5.61
CA VAL A 190 -9.98 -5.48 6.85
C VAL A 190 -9.33 -4.86 8.08
N VAL A 191 -8.01 -4.72 8.11
CA VAL A 191 -7.34 -4.11 9.28
C VAL A 191 -7.70 -2.64 9.45
N LEU A 192 -8.14 -1.93 8.40
CA LEU A 192 -8.59 -0.55 8.51
C LEU A 192 -10.05 -0.45 8.94
N SER A 193 -10.92 -1.24 8.32
CA SER A 193 -12.38 -1.12 8.39
C SER A 193 -13.00 -1.97 9.49
N LYS A 194 -12.39 -3.11 9.87
CA LYS A 194 -12.93 -4.11 10.79
C LYS A 194 -12.15 -4.23 12.10
N ARG A 195 -11.57 -3.12 12.55
CA ARG A 195 -10.70 -3.09 13.74
C ARG A 195 -11.41 -3.51 15.01
N LYS A 196 -12.67 -3.10 15.19
CA LYS A 196 -13.45 -3.45 16.38
C LYS A 196 -13.69 -4.94 16.44
N GLU A 197 -13.95 -5.55 15.29
CA GLU A 197 -14.16 -6.97 15.12
C GLU A 197 -12.88 -7.76 15.41
N ILE A 198 -11.73 -7.34 14.83
CA ILE A 198 -10.42 -7.92 15.15
C ILE A 198 -10.15 -7.84 16.66
N MET A 199 -10.34 -6.68 17.28
CA MET A 199 -10.15 -6.52 18.72
C MET A 199 -11.11 -7.39 19.54
N GLY A 200 -12.37 -7.51 19.11
CA GLY A 200 -13.35 -8.39 19.75
C GLY A 200 -12.98 -9.87 19.64
N ILE A 201 -12.33 -10.31 18.56
CA ILE A 201 -11.77 -11.67 18.44
C ILE A 201 -10.65 -11.87 19.45
N LEU A 202 -9.74 -10.89 19.58
CA LEU A 202 -8.67 -10.95 20.58
C LEU A 202 -9.22 -11.00 22.00
N ASP A 203 -10.18 -10.15 22.34
CA ASP A 203 -10.80 -10.09 23.66
C ASP A 203 -11.45 -11.43 24.06
N LYS A 204 -12.05 -12.14 23.10
CA LYS A 204 -12.65 -13.46 23.33
C LYS A 204 -11.61 -14.57 23.48
N LYS A 205 -10.46 -14.45 22.82
CA LYS A 205 -9.41 -15.49 22.80
C LYS A 205 -8.42 -15.36 23.95
N LEU A 206 -8.09 -14.13 24.35
CA LEU A 206 -7.06 -13.82 25.35
C LEU A 206 -7.76 -13.35 26.64
N THR A 207 -8.30 -14.30 27.38
CA THR A 207 -9.15 -14.02 28.56
C THR A 207 -8.42 -14.10 29.89
N SER A 208 -7.19 -14.61 29.91
CA SER A 208 -6.41 -14.76 31.14
C SER A 208 -5.50 -13.56 31.40
N LYS A 209 -5.27 -13.25 32.67
CA LYS A 209 -4.43 -12.12 33.10
C LYS A 209 -2.97 -12.26 32.63
N ASP A 210 -2.51 -13.50 32.46
CA ASP A 210 -1.16 -13.83 31.98
C ASP A 210 -1.02 -13.63 30.45
N GLN A 211 -2.13 -13.40 29.73
CA GLN A 211 -2.16 -13.13 28.29
C GLN A 211 -2.34 -11.63 27.96
N GLU A 212 -2.43 -10.77 28.99
CA GLU A 212 -2.62 -9.33 28.78
C GLU A 212 -1.42 -8.69 28.07
N GLU A 213 -0.20 -9.18 28.36
CA GLU A 213 1.02 -8.73 27.67
C GLU A 213 0.97 -9.06 26.16
N LEU A 214 0.50 -10.26 25.81
CA LEU A 214 0.35 -10.68 24.41
C LEU A 214 -0.67 -9.80 23.68
N LYS A 215 -1.79 -9.51 24.33
CA LYS A 215 -2.84 -8.64 23.79
C LYS A 215 -2.30 -7.24 23.52
N GLU A 216 -1.51 -6.70 24.43
CA GLU A 216 -0.95 -5.35 24.30
C GLU A 216 0.15 -5.29 23.25
N ASN A 217 0.94 -6.34 23.11
CA ASN A 217 1.91 -6.47 22.01
C ASN A 217 1.20 -6.52 20.65
N PHE A 218 0.15 -7.32 20.52
CA PHE A 218 -0.64 -7.37 19.29
C PHE A 218 -1.25 -6.01 18.95
N LYS A 219 -1.86 -5.31 19.93
CA LYS A 219 -2.42 -3.96 19.72
C LYS A 219 -1.35 -2.99 19.23
N LYS A 220 -0.18 -2.99 19.87
CA LYS A 220 0.96 -2.14 19.46
C LYS A 220 1.40 -2.45 18.03
N ARG A 221 1.47 -3.73 17.65
CA ARG A 221 1.83 -4.18 16.30
C ARG A 221 0.79 -3.74 15.26
N LEU A 222 -0.49 -4.00 15.50
CA LEU A 222 -1.59 -3.53 14.66
C LEU A 222 -1.56 -2.00 14.50
N GLY A 223 -1.34 -1.28 15.59
CA GLY A 223 -1.21 0.18 15.58
C GLY A 223 -0.09 0.68 14.67
N ARG A 224 1.12 0.11 14.77
CA ARG A 224 2.25 0.45 13.90
C ARG A 224 1.98 0.14 12.44
N TYR A 225 1.36 -1.00 12.16
CA TYR A 225 0.99 -1.41 10.82
C TYR A 225 0.00 -0.41 10.17
N LEU A 226 -0.99 0.05 10.93
CA LEU A 226 -1.99 1.02 10.45
C LEU A 226 -1.37 2.38 10.10
N ILE A 227 -0.44 2.87 10.92
CA ILE A 227 0.31 4.09 10.60
C ILE A 227 1.06 3.89 9.28
N ARG A 228 1.78 2.78 9.16
CA ARG A 228 2.60 2.50 7.98
C ARG A 228 1.78 2.42 6.70
N ILE A 229 0.63 1.76 6.75
CA ILE A 229 -0.30 1.72 5.62
C ILE A 229 -0.77 3.13 5.27
N GLY A 230 -1.16 3.93 6.26
CA GLY A 230 -1.59 5.31 6.04
C GLY A 230 -0.52 6.16 5.37
N GLU A 231 0.71 6.13 5.89
CA GLU A 231 1.86 6.85 5.30
C GLU A 231 2.19 6.35 3.90
N GLY A 232 2.37 5.03 3.75
CA GLY A 232 2.71 4.41 2.48
C GLY A 232 1.67 4.66 1.40
N MET A 233 0.40 4.81 1.76
CA MET A 233 -0.69 5.17 0.85
C MET A 233 -0.73 6.63 0.48
N SER A 234 -0.53 7.53 1.44
CA SER A 234 -0.38 8.96 1.17
C SER A 234 0.75 9.18 0.17
N ASP A 235 1.91 8.55 0.43
CA ASP A 235 3.08 8.64 -0.44
C ASP A 235 2.81 7.97 -1.79
N GLY A 236 2.17 6.79 -1.81
CA GLY A 236 1.80 6.06 -3.02
C GLY A 236 0.84 6.85 -3.92
N GLN A 237 -0.10 7.58 -3.32
CA GLN A 237 -1.08 8.40 -4.02
C GLN A 237 -0.46 9.69 -4.58
N GLU A 238 0.37 10.38 -3.78
CA GLU A 238 1.17 11.51 -4.25
C GLU A 238 2.06 11.10 -5.43
N PHE A 239 2.65 9.91 -5.35
CA PHE A 239 3.50 9.35 -6.39
C PHE A 239 2.72 8.99 -7.66
N LEU A 240 1.59 8.30 -7.53
CA LEU A 240 0.77 7.87 -8.65
C LEU A 240 0.00 9.02 -9.33
N LYS A 241 -0.34 10.11 -8.66
CA LYS A 241 -1.05 11.26 -9.26
C LYS A 241 -2.28 10.87 -10.10
N THR A 242 -2.97 9.78 -9.79
CA THR A 242 -4.17 9.31 -10.49
C THR A 242 -5.24 8.84 -9.52
N GLY A 243 -6.52 9.12 -9.82
CA GLY A 243 -7.66 8.61 -9.05
C GLY A 243 -8.18 7.25 -9.53
N SER A 244 -7.58 6.65 -10.57
CA SER A 244 -8.03 5.38 -11.15
C SER A 244 -7.46 4.13 -10.48
N ALA A 245 -6.48 4.31 -9.60
CA ALA A 245 -5.79 3.24 -8.90
C ALA A 245 -5.49 3.68 -7.46
N ILE A 246 -5.33 2.69 -6.59
CA ILE A 246 -4.92 2.88 -5.20
C ILE A 246 -3.52 2.32 -5.09
N ALA A 247 -2.58 3.09 -4.54
CA ALA A 247 -1.23 2.62 -4.31
C ALA A 247 -0.80 2.75 -2.87
N PHE A 248 0.16 1.90 -2.51
CA PHE A 248 0.91 2.06 -1.27
C PHE A 248 2.33 1.50 -1.38
N PHE A 249 3.24 2.11 -0.63
CA PHE A 249 4.58 1.57 -0.43
C PHE A 249 4.61 0.55 0.72
N ASP A 250 5.17 -0.63 0.47
CA ASP A 250 5.35 -1.74 1.43
C ASP A 250 6.85 -1.97 1.69
N GLY A 251 7.62 -0.88 1.79
CA GLY A 251 9.07 -0.93 1.95
C GLY A 251 9.55 -0.94 3.39
N CYS A 252 10.85 -1.18 3.58
CA CYS A 252 11.47 -1.44 4.89
C CYS A 252 11.32 -0.31 5.88
N TYR A 253 10.93 -0.59 7.13
CA TYR A 253 10.85 0.40 8.22
C TYR A 253 11.52 -0.15 9.48
N VAL A 254 12.83 -0.36 9.42
CA VAL A 254 13.62 -0.66 10.63
C VAL A 254 13.99 0.68 11.27
N PRO A 255 13.74 0.89 12.58
CA PRO A 255 14.28 2.03 13.30
C PRO A 255 15.79 2.12 13.07
N PHE A 256 16.25 3.34 12.81
CA PHE A 256 17.61 3.70 12.39
C PHE A 256 18.79 3.12 13.21
N PRO A 257 18.69 2.66 14.48
CA PRO A 257 19.89 2.26 15.22
C PRO A 257 20.58 0.98 14.75
N TYR A 258 19.90 0.06 14.05
CA TYR A 258 20.42 -1.30 13.81
C TYR A 258 20.97 -1.57 12.41
N ALA A 259 20.73 -0.68 11.45
CA ALA A 259 21.18 -0.87 10.08
C ALA A 259 22.27 0.15 9.73
N ASN A 260 23.53 -0.29 9.67
CA ASN A 260 24.62 0.43 8.98
C ASN A 260 24.40 0.53 7.45
N ARG A 261 23.16 0.46 6.97
CA ARG A 261 22.76 0.45 5.56
C ARG A 261 21.74 1.56 5.33
N LEU A 262 21.90 2.30 4.23
CA LEU A 262 20.85 3.13 3.67
C LEU A 262 19.63 2.25 3.37
N LEU A 263 18.59 2.39 4.18
CA LEU A 263 17.33 1.68 4.02
C LEU A 263 16.49 2.41 2.98
N ASN A 264 15.96 1.68 2.00
CA ASN A 264 15.10 2.23 0.96
C ASN A 264 13.64 1.96 1.34
N HIS A 265 12.97 2.97 1.89
CA HIS A 265 11.59 2.88 2.38
C HIS A 265 10.53 2.74 1.26
N TYR A 266 10.94 2.89 -0.01
CA TYR A 266 10.07 2.97 -1.19
C TYR A 266 10.40 1.90 -2.23
N ASP A 267 11.15 0.86 -1.86
CA ASP A 267 11.60 -0.18 -2.77
C ASP A 267 10.44 -0.96 -3.42
N HIS A 268 9.34 -1.16 -2.68
CA HIS A 268 8.16 -1.92 -3.09
C HIS A 268 6.91 -1.03 -3.20
N LEU A 269 6.46 -0.79 -4.43
CA LEU A 269 5.20 -0.12 -4.72
C LEU A 269 4.12 -1.17 -5.06
N ASN A 270 3.01 -1.18 -4.34
CA ASN A 270 1.83 -1.98 -4.66
C ASN A 270 0.74 -1.08 -5.24
N ILE A 271 0.11 -1.48 -6.35
CA ILE A 271 -0.92 -0.71 -7.05
C ILE A 271 -2.13 -1.61 -7.30
N ASN A 272 -3.31 -1.22 -6.86
CA ASN A 272 -4.57 -1.87 -7.21
C ASN A 272 -5.31 -1.03 -8.25
N ILE A 273 -5.50 -1.58 -9.45
CA ILE A 273 -6.28 -0.93 -10.50
C ILE A 273 -7.75 -1.32 -10.37
N THR A 274 -8.63 -0.31 -10.44
CA THR A 274 -10.09 -0.51 -10.36
C THR A 274 -10.75 -0.61 -11.74
N LYS A 275 -10.05 -0.17 -12.78
CA LYS A 275 -10.49 -0.16 -14.17
C LYS A 275 -9.39 -0.71 -15.07
N PRO A 276 -9.35 -2.02 -15.30
CA PRO A 276 -8.29 -2.67 -16.09
C PRO A 276 -8.11 -2.10 -17.50
N GLU A 277 -9.19 -1.60 -18.11
CA GLU A 277 -9.24 -1.00 -19.43
C GLU A 277 -8.70 0.44 -19.50
N GLN A 278 -8.46 1.05 -18.34
CA GLN A 278 -7.82 2.35 -18.24
C GLN A 278 -6.30 2.14 -18.17
N SER A 279 -5.59 2.68 -19.17
CA SER A 279 -4.13 2.56 -19.24
C SER A 279 -3.46 3.11 -17.99
N LEU A 280 -2.57 2.31 -17.40
CA LEU A 280 -1.68 2.75 -16.33
C LEU A 280 -0.31 3.11 -16.92
N GLU A 281 0.09 4.38 -16.80
CA GLU A 281 1.44 4.82 -17.14
C GLU A 281 2.41 4.28 -16.09
N THR A 282 3.30 3.38 -16.51
CA THR A 282 4.27 2.73 -15.62
C THR A 282 5.70 3.22 -15.83
N SER A 283 5.93 4.05 -16.85
CA SER A 283 7.28 4.41 -17.24
C SER A 283 7.92 5.32 -16.20
N ARG A 284 7.15 6.26 -15.61
CA ARG A 284 7.66 7.18 -14.60
C ARG A 284 7.88 6.58 -13.22
N LEU A 285 7.29 5.42 -12.92
CA LEU A 285 7.34 4.78 -11.59
C LEU A 285 8.77 4.52 -11.10
N PHE A 286 9.73 4.51 -12.00
CA PHE A 286 11.11 4.13 -11.76
C PHE A 286 12.11 5.28 -11.94
N THR A 287 11.62 6.45 -12.36
CA THR A 287 12.42 7.62 -12.71
C THR A 287 12.00 8.87 -11.95
N GLU A 288 10.69 9.08 -11.76
CA GLU A 288 10.19 10.16 -10.91
C GLU A 288 10.42 9.83 -9.44
N LYS A 289 10.54 10.88 -8.62
CA LYS A 289 10.66 10.81 -7.18
C LYS A 289 9.77 11.88 -6.55
N THR A 290 9.18 11.58 -5.39
CA THR A 290 8.62 12.63 -4.52
C THR A 290 9.76 13.38 -3.83
N LYS A 291 9.48 14.56 -3.26
CA LYS A 291 10.48 15.33 -2.50
C LYS A 291 11.13 14.49 -1.39
N ARG A 292 10.31 13.72 -0.66
CA ARG A 292 10.76 12.85 0.42
C ARG A 292 11.66 11.71 -0.09
N MET A 293 11.30 11.08 -1.22
CA MET A 293 12.15 10.06 -1.85
C MET A 293 13.52 10.60 -2.29
N GLU A 294 13.59 11.86 -2.74
CA GLU A 294 14.86 12.50 -3.09
C GLU A 294 15.74 12.74 -1.86
N GLU A 295 15.16 13.30 -0.79
CA GLU A 295 15.84 13.61 0.47
C GLU A 295 16.42 12.35 1.13
N GLU A 296 15.65 11.25 1.11
CA GLU A 296 16.07 9.95 1.67
C GLU A 296 16.92 9.10 0.71
N LYS A 297 17.18 9.59 -0.50
CA LYS A 297 17.88 8.85 -1.58
C LYS A 297 17.23 7.49 -1.88
N SER A 298 15.91 7.41 -1.71
CA SER A 298 15.11 6.23 -1.97
C SER A 298 14.74 6.12 -3.44
N GLU A 299 14.33 4.92 -3.87
CA GLU A 299 13.86 4.66 -5.22
C GLU A 299 12.93 3.45 -5.30
N VAL A 300 12.05 3.42 -6.29
CA VAL A 300 11.26 2.21 -6.57
C VAL A 300 12.16 1.18 -7.26
N LYS A 301 12.19 -0.03 -6.71
CA LYS A 301 12.89 -1.19 -7.29
C LYS A 301 11.94 -2.22 -7.88
N ARG A 302 10.77 -2.36 -7.26
CA ARG A 302 9.72 -3.28 -7.66
C ARG A 302 8.36 -2.60 -7.59
N ALA A 303 7.56 -2.78 -8.63
CA ALA A 303 6.14 -2.45 -8.63
C ALA A 303 5.31 -3.71 -8.83
N LYS A 304 4.34 -3.97 -7.96
CA LYS A 304 3.35 -5.06 -8.09
C LYS A 304 1.99 -4.44 -8.41
N ILE A 305 1.36 -4.86 -9.49
CA ILE A 305 0.04 -4.38 -9.92
C ILE A 305 -0.98 -5.49 -9.71
N TYR A 306 -2.10 -5.14 -9.09
CA TYR A 306 -3.19 -6.02 -8.70
C TYR A 306 -4.48 -5.55 -9.37
N SER A 307 -5.37 -6.51 -9.63
CA SER A 307 -6.75 -6.24 -10.02
C SER A 307 -7.65 -7.16 -9.20
N ASN A 308 -8.63 -6.56 -8.50
CA ASN A 308 -9.53 -7.28 -7.59
C ASN A 308 -8.81 -8.16 -6.56
N GLY A 309 -7.65 -7.69 -6.07
CA GLY A 309 -6.85 -8.42 -5.08
C GLY A 309 -5.89 -9.45 -5.65
N GLU A 310 -6.02 -9.82 -6.92
CA GLU A 310 -5.08 -10.73 -7.57
C GLU A 310 -3.92 -9.99 -8.20
N ARG A 311 -2.69 -10.42 -7.92
CA ARG A 311 -1.49 -9.89 -8.56
C ARG A 311 -1.48 -10.26 -10.05
N ILE A 312 -1.50 -9.28 -10.92
CA ILE A 312 -1.52 -9.48 -12.39
C ILE A 312 -0.21 -9.10 -13.07
N VAL A 313 0.53 -8.13 -12.52
CA VAL A 313 1.82 -7.69 -13.07
C VAL A 313 2.86 -7.55 -11.97
N THR A 314 4.10 -7.92 -12.27
CA THR A 314 5.28 -7.54 -11.49
C THR A 314 6.27 -6.86 -12.41
N ILE A 315 6.76 -5.69 -12.00
CA ILE A 315 7.77 -4.91 -12.72
C ILE A 315 8.98 -4.79 -11.81
N GLU A 316 10.13 -5.29 -12.23
CA GLU A 316 11.37 -5.24 -11.46
C GLU A 316 12.49 -4.58 -12.25
N LYS A 317 13.26 -3.72 -11.58
CA LYS A 317 14.55 -3.25 -12.11
C LYS A 317 15.58 -4.36 -11.98
N ASN A 318 16.20 -4.74 -13.09
CA ASN A 318 17.37 -5.63 -13.06
C ASN A 318 18.66 -4.85 -12.74
N GLU A 319 19.79 -5.56 -12.62
CA GLU A 319 21.10 -4.97 -12.32
C GLU A 319 21.56 -3.92 -13.36
N LYS A 320 21.08 -4.04 -14.60
CA LYS A 320 21.32 -3.08 -15.69
C LYS A 320 20.35 -1.90 -15.68
N GLN A 321 19.56 -1.73 -14.61
CA GLN A 321 18.52 -0.70 -14.48
C GLN A 321 17.37 -0.82 -15.50
N GLN A 322 17.26 -1.96 -16.19
CA GLN A 322 16.16 -2.21 -17.12
C GLN A 322 14.93 -2.69 -16.35
N ARG A 323 13.76 -2.24 -16.78
CA ARG A 323 12.46 -2.60 -16.18
C ARG A 323 11.95 -3.87 -16.85
N ASN A 324 11.84 -4.96 -16.12
CA ASN A 324 11.34 -6.23 -16.63
C ASN A 324 9.90 -6.47 -16.17
N TYR A 325 8.98 -6.52 -17.11
CA TYR A 325 7.55 -6.72 -16.88
C TYR A 325 7.23 -8.22 -16.95
N SER A 326 6.59 -8.74 -15.91
CA SER A 326 6.10 -10.11 -15.84
C SER A 326 4.59 -10.12 -15.61
N PHE A 327 3.87 -10.72 -16.55
CA PHE A 327 2.40 -10.85 -16.52
C PHE A 327 2.00 -12.27 -16.14
N THR A 328 1.05 -12.40 -15.21
CA THR A 328 0.44 -13.70 -14.91
C THR A 328 -0.41 -14.20 -16.08
N LYS A 329 -0.74 -15.50 -16.09
CA LYS A 329 -1.59 -16.09 -17.15
C LYS A 329 -3.02 -15.55 -17.18
N PHE A 330 -3.47 -14.89 -16.12
CA PHE A 330 -4.81 -14.32 -15.99
C PHE A 330 -4.80 -12.79 -16.04
N ALA A 331 -3.65 -12.18 -16.29
CA ALA A 331 -3.53 -10.73 -16.33
C ALA A 331 -4.43 -10.14 -17.41
N ILE A 332 -5.29 -9.21 -17.01
CA ILE A 332 -6.11 -8.36 -17.87
C ILE A 332 -5.86 -6.92 -17.43
N CYS A 333 -5.22 -6.11 -18.27
CA CYS A 333 -4.96 -4.69 -18.00
C CYS A 333 -4.38 -3.98 -19.23
N ASP A 334 -4.47 -2.65 -19.25
CA ASP A 334 -3.72 -1.81 -20.17
C ASP A 334 -2.53 -1.13 -19.49
N ILE A 335 -1.33 -1.28 -20.08
CA ILE A 335 -0.08 -0.69 -19.57
C ILE A 335 0.47 0.28 -20.60
N GLU A 336 0.75 1.50 -20.18
CA GLU A 336 1.36 2.53 -21.01
C GLU A 336 2.87 2.64 -20.71
N ILE A 337 3.67 2.50 -21.76
CA ILE A 337 5.14 2.55 -21.69
C ILE A 337 5.62 3.67 -22.61
N SER A 338 6.37 4.61 -22.03
CA SER A 338 6.95 5.75 -22.74
C SER A 338 8.49 5.72 -22.74
N TRP A 339 9.13 6.19 -23.81
CA TRP A 339 10.59 6.31 -23.93
C TRP A 339 11.00 7.39 -24.93
N GLY A 340 12.21 7.92 -24.75
CA GLY A 340 12.84 8.80 -25.74
C GLY A 340 13.50 8.01 -26.86
N ALA A 341 13.39 8.49 -28.09
CA ALA A 341 14.07 7.97 -29.27
C ALA A 341 14.58 9.12 -30.15
N LYS A 342 15.40 8.82 -31.15
CA LYS A 342 15.80 9.79 -32.18
C LYS A 342 15.30 9.37 -33.54
N ASP A 343 14.85 10.34 -34.33
CA ASP A 343 14.56 10.12 -35.74
C ASP A 343 15.84 10.06 -36.60
N GLU A 344 15.69 9.83 -37.90
CA GLU A 344 16.78 9.76 -38.87
C GLU A 344 17.61 11.06 -38.96
N SER A 345 17.01 12.20 -38.61
CA SER A 345 17.68 13.49 -38.56
C SER A 345 18.39 13.77 -37.22
N GLY A 346 18.27 12.84 -36.26
CA GLY A 346 18.82 12.97 -34.92
C GLY A 346 17.95 13.80 -33.96
N LYS A 347 16.73 14.16 -34.35
CA LYS A 347 15.79 14.89 -33.51
C LYS A 347 15.21 13.98 -32.43
N ASP A 348 15.17 14.46 -31.19
CA ASP A 348 14.54 13.76 -30.08
C ASP A 348 13.01 13.66 -30.27
N LEU A 349 12.49 12.46 -30.04
CA LEU A 349 11.08 12.09 -30.10
C LEU A 349 10.66 11.45 -28.79
N ASN A 350 9.43 11.73 -28.34
CA ASN A 350 8.82 10.97 -27.26
C ASN A 350 7.89 9.90 -27.82
N CYS A 351 8.21 8.63 -27.57
CA CYS A 351 7.47 7.48 -28.04
C CYS A 351 6.64 6.90 -26.90
N THR A 352 5.40 6.52 -27.19
CA THR A 352 4.53 5.84 -26.21
C THR A 352 3.82 4.67 -26.89
N VAL A 353 3.73 3.55 -26.18
CA VAL A 353 2.92 2.40 -26.57
C VAL A 353 1.99 2.04 -25.42
N VAL A 354 0.72 1.82 -25.74
CA VAL A 354 -0.25 1.21 -24.82
C VAL A 354 -0.38 -0.25 -25.20
N LEU A 355 0.03 -1.13 -24.29
CA LEU A 355 -0.10 -2.56 -24.42
C LEU A 355 -1.41 -3.00 -23.78
N ASN A 356 -2.23 -3.74 -24.53
CA ASN A 356 -3.36 -4.47 -23.98
C ASN A 356 -2.90 -5.87 -23.60
N ILE A 357 -3.05 -6.18 -22.31
CA ILE A 357 -2.79 -7.48 -21.74
C ILE A 357 -4.14 -8.17 -21.56
N ASN A 358 -4.31 -9.33 -22.17
CA ASN A 358 -5.51 -10.15 -22.03
C ASN A 358 -5.13 -11.61 -21.82
N LEU A 359 -5.51 -12.18 -20.67
CA LEU A 359 -5.09 -13.51 -20.24
C LEU A 359 -3.56 -13.71 -20.38
N GLY A 360 -2.81 -12.70 -19.94
CA GLY A 360 -1.34 -12.68 -19.97
C GLY A 360 -0.71 -12.57 -21.37
N GLN A 361 -1.52 -12.48 -22.43
CA GLN A 361 -1.05 -12.23 -23.80
C GLN A 361 -0.94 -10.74 -24.06
N VAL A 362 0.15 -10.33 -24.72
CA VAL A 362 0.47 -8.93 -25.00
C VAL A 362 0.03 -8.58 -26.43
N SER A 363 -0.70 -7.49 -26.57
CA SER A 363 -1.08 -6.90 -27.87
C SER A 363 -0.91 -5.38 -27.85
N ILE A 364 -0.85 -4.75 -29.02
CA ILE A 364 -0.72 -3.30 -29.13
C ILE A 364 -2.14 -2.70 -29.20
N LYS A 365 -2.51 -1.90 -28.19
CA LYS A 365 -3.77 -1.16 -28.19
C LYS A 365 -3.64 0.18 -28.91
N LYS A 366 -2.54 0.89 -28.63
CA LYS A 366 -2.28 2.24 -29.17
C LYS A 366 -0.79 2.50 -29.28
N SER A 367 -0.38 3.34 -30.22
CA SER A 367 1.01 3.81 -30.36
C SER A 367 1.03 5.28 -30.76
N THR A 368 1.90 6.07 -30.13
CA THR A 368 2.02 7.50 -30.40
C THR A 368 3.47 7.97 -30.46
N ILE A 369 3.73 9.00 -31.26
CA ILE A 369 4.98 9.78 -31.29
C ILE A 369 4.63 11.24 -31.05
N ASP A 370 5.26 11.88 -30.06
CA ASP A 370 4.98 13.25 -29.63
C ASP A 370 3.47 13.50 -29.40
N GLY A 371 2.80 12.50 -28.80
CA GLY A 371 1.36 12.50 -28.52
C GLY A 371 0.44 12.28 -29.73
N LYS A 372 0.99 12.12 -30.95
CA LYS A 372 0.21 11.84 -32.16
C LYS A 372 0.16 10.36 -32.46
N ASP A 373 -1.02 9.86 -32.81
CA ASP A 373 -1.23 8.47 -33.18
C ASP A 373 -0.42 8.10 -34.43
N VAL A 374 0.22 6.93 -34.40
CA VAL A 374 1.03 6.41 -35.50
C VAL A 374 0.77 4.94 -35.74
N GLU A 375 1.11 4.48 -36.95
CA GLU A 375 1.06 3.06 -37.27
C GLU A 375 2.02 2.25 -36.38
N PRO A 376 1.61 1.06 -35.91
CA PRO A 376 2.45 0.20 -35.08
C PRO A 376 3.79 -0.21 -35.74
N LYS A 377 3.90 -0.22 -37.08
CA LYS A 377 5.17 -0.47 -37.76
C LYS A 377 6.20 0.63 -37.51
N LYS A 378 5.77 1.88 -37.47
CA LYS A 378 6.65 3.03 -37.21
C LYS A 378 7.17 3.01 -35.77
N ILE A 379 6.31 2.63 -34.81
CA ILE A 379 6.75 2.52 -33.41
C ILE A 379 7.72 1.36 -33.20
N LEU A 380 7.57 0.25 -33.94
CA LEU A 380 8.44 -0.92 -33.85
C LEU A 380 9.90 -0.56 -34.17
N GLU A 381 10.15 0.22 -35.23
CA GLU A 381 11.50 0.64 -35.59
C GLU A 381 12.14 1.52 -34.50
N LEU A 382 11.37 2.44 -33.91
CA LEU A 382 11.84 3.28 -32.80
C LEU A 382 12.00 2.49 -31.48
N ALA A 383 11.24 1.41 -31.29
CA ALA A 383 11.37 0.55 -30.12
C ALA A 383 12.70 -0.23 -30.11
N LYS A 384 13.41 -0.36 -31.24
CA LYS A 384 14.77 -0.94 -31.27
C LYS A 384 15.77 -0.11 -30.48
N GLN A 385 15.52 1.20 -30.35
CA GLN A 385 16.32 2.11 -29.53
C GLN A 385 15.98 2.02 -28.03
N ASN A 386 14.93 1.29 -27.66
CA ASN A 386 14.53 1.11 -26.26
C ASN A 386 15.36 -0.01 -25.61
N GLU A 387 16.39 0.38 -24.87
CA GLU A 387 17.20 -0.55 -24.08
C GLU A 387 16.68 -0.72 -22.64
N ALA A 388 15.72 0.13 -22.22
CA ALA A 388 15.30 0.24 -20.82
C ALA A 388 14.15 -0.73 -20.43
N VAL A 389 13.52 -1.41 -21.38
CA VAL A 389 12.31 -2.21 -21.14
C VAL A 389 12.47 -3.63 -21.64
N LEU A 390 12.19 -4.57 -20.75
CA LEU A 390 12.05 -5.99 -21.03
C LEU A 390 10.64 -6.46 -20.68
N ILE A 391 10.11 -7.42 -21.42
CA ILE A 391 8.85 -8.10 -21.11
C ILE A 391 9.15 -9.60 -21.07
N LYS A 392 9.02 -10.21 -19.89
CA LYS A 392 9.42 -11.60 -19.63
C LYS A 392 10.84 -11.89 -20.14
N GLY A 393 11.76 -10.94 -19.90
CA GLY A 393 13.17 -11.02 -20.31
C GLY A 393 13.47 -10.71 -21.78
N LYS A 394 12.46 -10.48 -22.64
CA LYS A 394 12.65 -10.11 -24.05
C LYS A 394 12.61 -8.60 -24.23
N ALA A 395 13.38 -8.08 -25.18
CA ALA A 395 13.37 -6.64 -25.44
C ALA A 395 11.99 -6.19 -25.97
N LEU A 396 11.60 -4.94 -25.68
CA LEU A 396 10.29 -4.41 -26.10
C LEU A 396 10.04 -4.61 -27.60
N HIS A 397 11.02 -4.27 -28.44
CA HIS A 397 10.88 -4.42 -29.90
C HIS A 397 10.66 -5.86 -30.36
N GLU A 398 11.23 -6.87 -29.68
CA GLU A 398 11.02 -8.28 -30.01
C GLU A 398 9.58 -8.72 -29.73
N VAL A 399 9.02 -8.24 -28.61
CA VAL A 399 7.63 -8.51 -28.23
C VAL A 399 6.65 -7.83 -29.18
N LEU A 400 6.94 -6.58 -29.56
CA LEU A 400 6.15 -5.87 -30.57
C LEU A 400 6.25 -6.56 -31.95
N ALA A 401 7.43 -7.01 -32.37
CA ALA A 401 7.62 -7.73 -33.64
C ALA A 401 6.79 -9.02 -33.71
N ALA A 402 6.76 -9.80 -32.61
CA ALA A 402 5.99 -11.04 -32.54
C ALA A 402 4.47 -10.83 -32.73
N HIS A 403 3.95 -9.65 -32.38
CA HIS A 403 2.54 -9.30 -32.62
C HIS A 403 2.21 -9.25 -34.11
N PHE A 404 3.11 -8.70 -34.95
CA PHE A 404 2.91 -8.62 -36.39
C PHE A 404 3.02 -9.97 -37.10
N ILE A 405 3.90 -10.86 -36.60
CA ILE A 405 4.05 -12.20 -37.15
C ILE A 405 2.76 -13.02 -36.94
N LYS A 406 2.14 -12.92 -35.75
CA LYS A 406 0.87 -13.60 -35.44
C LYS A 406 -0.33 -13.07 -36.25
N GLN A 407 -0.26 -11.86 -36.81
CA GLN A 407 -1.30 -11.26 -37.64
C GLN A 407 -1.14 -11.52 -39.13
N THR A 408 -0.06 -12.16 -39.57
CA THR A 408 0.06 -12.59 -40.96
C THR A 408 -0.75 -13.87 -41.11
N PRO A 409 -1.83 -13.91 -41.91
CA PRO A 409 -2.50 -15.16 -42.20
C PRO A 409 -1.45 -16.09 -42.79
N CYS A 410 -1.32 -17.30 -42.25
CA CYS A 410 -0.67 -18.35 -42.99
C CYS A 410 -1.47 -18.48 -44.28
N GLU A 411 -0.89 -18.15 -45.43
CA GLU A 411 -1.46 -18.52 -46.71
C GLU A 411 -1.56 -20.05 -46.70
N GLU A 412 -2.75 -20.56 -46.39
CA GLU A 412 -3.11 -21.93 -46.69
C GLU A 412 -2.93 -22.09 -48.19
N LYS A 413 -1.80 -22.70 -48.57
CA LYS A 413 -1.66 -23.29 -49.89
C LYS A 413 -2.82 -24.27 -50.04
N LYS A 414 -3.81 -23.87 -50.83
CA LYS A 414 -4.80 -24.76 -51.42
C LYS A 414 -4.07 -25.87 -52.16
N ASP A 415 -3.88 -27.01 -51.51
CA ASP A 415 -3.81 -28.28 -52.21
C ASP A 415 -5.17 -28.95 -52.07
N MET A 416 -5.99 -28.74 -53.10
CA MET A 416 -7.10 -29.62 -53.42
C MET A 416 -6.51 -30.99 -53.76
N GLN A 417 -6.85 -32.04 -52.99
CA GLN A 417 -7.27 -33.29 -53.60
C GLN A 417 -8.06 -34.22 -52.67
N SER A 418 -9.25 -34.54 -53.18
CA SER A 418 -10.10 -35.72 -52.98
C SER A 418 -10.58 -36.11 -51.58
N HIS A 419 -11.88 -35.87 -51.39
CA HIS A 419 -12.76 -36.60 -50.50
C HIS A 419 -12.65 -38.12 -50.70
N GLU A 420 -12.41 -38.85 -49.61
CA GLU A 420 -13.03 -40.16 -49.40
C GLU A 420 -13.71 -40.18 -48.03
N ASN A 421 -15.00 -40.55 -48.06
CA ASN A 421 -15.88 -40.69 -46.92
C ASN A 421 -15.42 -41.84 -46.03
N ILE A 422 -15.20 -41.60 -44.73
CA ILE A 422 -15.28 -42.66 -43.72
C ILE A 422 -16.22 -42.22 -42.60
N VAL A 423 -17.20 -43.08 -42.39
CA VAL A 423 -18.36 -42.99 -41.52
C VAL A 423 -17.96 -42.99 -40.03
N VAL A 424 -18.60 -42.11 -39.26
CA VAL A 424 -18.58 -42.07 -37.78
C VAL A 424 -19.55 -43.12 -37.22
N PRO A 425 -19.17 -43.81 -36.14
CA PRO A 425 -20.01 -43.82 -34.92
C PRO A 425 -19.11 -43.52 -33.70
N GLY A 426 -19.36 -42.56 -32.81
CA GLY A 426 -20.55 -42.36 -32.00
C GLY A 426 -20.19 -42.63 -30.52
N SER A 427 -20.50 -41.68 -29.64
CA SER A 427 -20.52 -41.77 -28.16
C SER A 427 -19.22 -41.59 -27.36
N GLY A 428 -19.23 -40.62 -26.43
CA GLY A 428 -18.30 -40.56 -25.29
C GLY A 428 -18.05 -39.14 -24.75
N ALA A 429 -18.87 -38.70 -23.79
CA ALA A 429 -18.68 -37.43 -23.07
C ALA A 429 -17.31 -37.34 -22.35
N PRO A 430 -16.67 -36.16 -22.25
CA PRO A 430 -15.48 -36.02 -21.43
C PRO A 430 -15.86 -35.92 -19.95
N ARG A 431 -15.37 -36.89 -19.16
CA ARG A 431 -15.38 -36.86 -17.69
C ARG A 431 -14.56 -35.67 -17.20
N SER A 432 -15.17 -34.84 -16.37
CA SER A 432 -14.53 -33.80 -15.58
C SER A 432 -13.57 -34.44 -14.57
N ILE A 433 -12.29 -34.11 -14.64
CA ILE A 433 -11.34 -34.38 -13.56
C ILE A 433 -11.32 -33.12 -12.69
N ASN A 434 -12.09 -33.14 -11.60
CA ASN A 434 -11.89 -32.23 -10.48
C ASN A 434 -10.67 -32.72 -9.71
N GLU A 435 -9.48 -32.24 -10.06
CA GLU A 435 -8.35 -32.23 -9.13
C GLU A 435 -8.51 -30.99 -8.24
N GLU A 436 -9.15 -31.21 -7.10
CA GLU A 436 -9.20 -30.27 -5.99
C GLU A 436 -7.78 -30.18 -5.41
N ILE A 437 -7.02 -29.18 -5.87
CA ILE A 437 -5.74 -28.82 -5.27
C ILE A 437 -6.05 -28.23 -3.89
N THR A 438 -6.03 -29.09 -2.87
CA THR A 438 -6.12 -28.67 -1.47
C THR A 438 -4.86 -27.90 -1.11
N VAL A 439 -4.89 -26.57 -1.21
CA VAL A 439 -3.86 -25.71 -0.61
C VAL A 439 -4.08 -25.75 0.91
N GLU A 440 -3.11 -26.28 1.65
CA GLU A 440 -3.19 -26.29 3.12
C GLU A 440 -3.20 -24.85 3.65
N HIS A 441 -4.31 -24.47 4.31
CA HIS A 441 -4.45 -23.17 4.93
C HIS A 441 -3.54 -23.06 6.16
N PRO A 442 -2.70 -22.03 6.30
CA PRO A 442 -1.64 -21.98 7.31
C PRO A 442 -2.11 -21.80 8.78
N PHE A 443 -3.42 -21.66 9.00
CA PHE A 443 -4.00 -21.38 10.33
C PHE A 443 -4.75 -22.59 10.95
N GLY A 444 -4.54 -23.79 10.41
CA GLY A 444 -5.00 -25.07 10.99
C GLY A 444 -6.32 -25.61 10.43
N LYS A 445 -6.45 -26.94 10.42
CA LYS A 445 -7.69 -27.67 10.07
C LYS A 445 -8.60 -27.74 11.30
N ALA A 446 -9.89 -27.46 11.13
CA ALA A 446 -10.88 -27.69 12.17
C ALA A 446 -10.91 -29.19 12.53
N ALA A 447 -10.63 -29.52 13.79
CA ALA A 447 -10.96 -30.83 14.33
C ALA A 447 -12.49 -30.85 14.52
N ASN A 448 -13.22 -31.48 13.59
CA ASN A 448 -14.60 -31.90 13.84
C ASN A 448 -14.57 -32.92 14.99
N LYS A 449 -14.78 -32.45 16.22
CA LYS A 449 -15.25 -33.29 17.32
C LYS A 449 -16.77 -33.21 17.34
N ASP A 450 -17.40 -33.92 16.41
CA ASP A 450 -18.79 -34.34 16.62
C ASP A 450 -18.76 -35.60 17.49
N ASN A 451 -19.03 -35.36 18.77
CA ASN A 451 -19.55 -36.37 19.67
C ASN A 451 -20.87 -36.88 19.09
N HIS A 452 -20.90 -38.12 18.61
CA HIS A 452 -22.12 -38.91 18.66
C HIS A 452 -21.90 -40.13 19.56
N ARG A 453 -22.49 -40.01 20.75
CA ARG A 453 -22.89 -41.09 21.63
C ARG A 453 -24.35 -41.43 21.29
N GLU A 454 -24.73 -42.69 21.56
CA GLU A 454 -25.99 -43.43 21.29
C GLU A 454 -25.88 -44.32 20.04
N MET A 455 -25.89 -45.66 20.10
CA MET A 455 -26.24 -46.64 21.15
C MET A 455 -25.10 -47.60 21.47
#